data_AF-A0A964JY24-F1
#
_entry.id   AF-A0A964JY24-F1
#
_cell.length_a   1.000
_cell.length_b   1.000
_cell.length_c   1.000
_cell.angle_alpha   90.00
_cell.angle_beta   90.00
_cell.angle_gamma   90.00
#
_symmetry.space_group_name_H-M   'P 1'
#
loop_
_entity.id
_entity.type
_entity.pdbx_description
1 polymer ?
#
loop_
_entity_poly.entity_id
_entity_poly.type
_entity_poly.pdbx_seq_one_letter_code
_entity_poly.pdbx_strand_id
1 'polypeptide(L)'
;MADNKAGLIEVQDSVIWPMNIKGNPELRERLMSLGSEEIVVLKVDGKVTVWERQRDGKDGRPARGLKPCDGRARDLWRSLNPSRKGDMVSITEVE
;
A
#
# COMPACT_ATOMS: atom_id res chain seq x y z
N MET A 1 -21.04 5.29 -11.58
CA MET A 1 -19.59 5.22 -11.29
C MET A 1 -19.50 4.84 -9.84
N ALA A 2 -19.02 3.63 -9.52
CA ALA A 2 -18.91 3.21 -8.14
C ALA A 2 -17.88 4.12 -7.46
N ASP A 3 -18.27 4.82 -6.40
CA ASP A 3 -17.32 5.49 -5.53
C ASP A 3 -16.39 4.41 -4.98
N ASN A 4 -15.16 4.34 -5.49
CA ASN A 4 -14.18 3.37 -5.03
C ASN A 4 -13.87 3.72 -3.57
N LYS A 5 -14.49 2.98 -2.65
CA LYS A 5 -14.44 3.26 -1.22
C LYS A 5 -12.98 3.23 -0.76
N ALA A 6 -12.54 4.23 0.01
CA ALA A 6 -11.19 4.18 0.57
C ALA A 6 -11.04 3.05 1.59
N GLY A 7 -9.91 2.34 1.53
CA GLY A 7 -9.41 1.54 2.63
C GLY A 7 -8.67 2.42 3.64
N LEU A 8 -8.53 1.94 4.87
CA LEU A 8 -7.70 2.57 5.89
C LEU A 8 -6.56 1.63 6.27
N ILE A 9 -5.34 2.16 6.36
CA ILE A 9 -4.16 1.40 6.78
C ILE A 9 -3.37 2.17 7.84
N GLU A 10 -2.82 1.44 8.80
CA GLU A 10 -1.97 2.01 9.83
C GLU A 10 -0.54 2.17 9.32
N VAL A 11 0.08 3.31 9.58
CA VAL A 11 1.48 3.54 9.27
C VAL A 11 2.34 2.90 10.37
N GLN A 12 2.91 1.72 10.09
CA GLN A 12 3.69 0.96 11.07
C GLN A 12 5.15 0.73 10.66
N ASP A 13 5.42 0.68 9.35
CA ASP A 13 6.70 0.30 8.78
C ASP A 13 6.97 1.08 7.48
N SER A 14 8.14 0.86 6.89
CA SER A 14 8.62 1.38 5.61
C SER A 14 7.86 0.87 4.38
N VAL A 15 6.97 -0.11 4.55
CA VAL A 15 6.13 -0.69 3.50
C VAL A 15 4.66 -0.66 3.91
N ILE A 16 3.78 -0.72 2.91
CA ILE A 16 2.34 -0.92 3.13
C ILE A 16 2.07 -2.42 3.22
N TRP A 17 1.27 -2.84 4.21
CA TRP A 17 0.84 -4.23 4.37
C TRP A 17 -0.64 -4.36 3.98
N PRO A 18 -0.99 -4.77 2.75
CA PRO A 18 -2.37 -4.85 2.28
C PRO A 18 -3.28 -5.67 3.18
N MET A 19 -2.77 -6.73 3.81
CA MET A 19 -3.52 -7.56 4.76
C MET A 19 -4.13 -6.75 5.93
N ASN A 20 -3.54 -5.60 6.28
CA ASN A 20 -3.98 -4.73 7.37
C ASN A 20 -4.98 -3.66 6.94
N ILE A 21 -5.40 -3.64 5.66
CA ILE A 21 -6.41 -2.70 5.17
C ILE A 21 -7.76 -2.98 5.84
N LYS A 22 -8.35 -1.92 6.38
CA LYS A 22 -9.69 -1.90 7.00
C LYS A 22 -10.67 -1.14 6.13
N GLY A 23 -11.96 -1.45 6.24
CA GLY A 23 -13.04 -0.67 5.61
C GLY A 23 -13.29 -0.92 4.12
N ASN A 24 -12.32 -1.52 3.40
CA ASN A 24 -12.46 -1.96 2.02
C ASN A 24 -11.86 -3.37 1.79
N PRO A 25 -12.66 -4.46 1.85
CA PRO A 25 -12.19 -5.82 1.62
C PRO A 25 -11.82 -6.10 0.15
N GLU A 26 -12.48 -5.45 -0.81
CA GLU A 26 -12.21 -5.64 -2.24
C GLU A 26 -10.82 -5.11 -2.60
N LEU A 27 -10.49 -3.90 -2.14
CA LEU A 27 -9.14 -3.33 -2.29
C LEU A 27 -8.09 -4.21 -1.62
N ARG A 28 -8.39 -4.73 -0.43
CA ARG A 28 -7.49 -5.65 0.27
C ARG A 28 -7.23 -6.90 -0.57
N GLU A 29 -8.28 -7.56 -1.08
CA GLU A 29 -8.15 -8.78 -1.87
C GLU A 29 -7.40 -8.53 -3.18
N ARG A 30 -7.71 -7.43 -3.87
CA ARG A 30 -7.03 -6.99 -5.08
C ARG A 30 -5.54 -6.74 -4.86
N LEU A 31 -5.15 -6.02 -3.81
CA LEU A 31 -3.74 -5.77 -3.52
C LEU A 31 -3.02 -7.04 -3.02
N MET A 32 -3.74 -7.99 -2.42
CA MET A 32 -3.21 -9.28 -1.99
C MET A 32 -3.05 -10.29 -3.14
N SER A 33 -3.71 -10.06 -4.28
CA SER A 33 -3.61 -10.88 -5.49
C SER A 33 -2.53 -10.41 -6.48
N LEU A 34 -1.91 -9.25 -6.23
CA LEU A 34 -0.77 -8.76 -7.00
C LEU A 34 0.34 -9.82 -7.08
N GLY A 35 0.83 -10.05 -8.29
CA GLY A 35 2.00 -10.87 -8.57
C GLY A 35 3.26 -10.28 -7.97
N SER A 36 4.28 -11.12 -7.77
CA SER A 36 5.61 -10.66 -7.35
C SER A 36 6.13 -9.59 -8.31
N GLU A 37 6.61 -8.46 -7.77
CA GLU A 37 7.15 -7.33 -8.54
C GLU A 37 6.10 -6.61 -9.42
N GLU A 38 4.80 -6.92 -9.27
CA GLU A 38 3.72 -6.20 -9.94
C GLU A 38 3.59 -4.77 -9.38
N ILE A 39 3.35 -3.82 -10.28
CA ILE A 39 3.21 -2.40 -9.96
C ILE A 39 1.73 -2.05 -9.80
N VAL A 40 1.43 -1.22 -8.81
CA VAL A 40 0.11 -0.64 -8.58
C VAL A 40 0.22 0.84 -8.27
N VAL A 41 -0.74 1.63 -8.76
CA VAL A 41 -0.85 3.05 -8.45
C VAL A 41 -1.85 3.23 -7.32
N LEU A 42 -1.43 3.86 -6.23
CA LEU A 42 -2.27 4.11 -5.07
C LEU A 42 -2.37 5.62 -4.82
N LYS A 43 -3.56 6.06 -4.46
CA LYS A 43 -3.78 7.37 -3.84
C LYS A 43 -3.79 7.19 -2.33
N VAL A 44 -2.78 7.74 -1.67
CA VAL A 44 -2.58 7.70 -0.21
C VAL A 44 -2.82 9.10 0.36
N ASP A 45 -3.82 9.27 1.23
CA ASP A 45 -4.24 10.58 1.77
C ASP A 45 -4.31 11.66 0.68
N GLY A 46 -4.96 11.30 -0.44
CA GLY A 46 -5.14 12.22 -1.56
C GLY A 46 -3.99 12.27 -2.57
N LYS A 47 -2.81 11.72 -2.25
CA LYS A 47 -1.61 11.79 -3.10
C LYS A 47 -1.42 10.52 -3.90
N VAL A 48 -1.40 10.66 -5.23
CA VAL A 48 -1.11 9.55 -6.16
C VAL A 48 0.38 9.19 -6.08
N THR A 49 0.68 7.90 -5.94
CA THR A 49 2.00 7.31 -5.71
C THR A 49 2.09 5.92 -6.32
N VAL A 50 3.30 5.49 -6.70
CA VAL A 50 3.52 4.19 -7.36
C VAL A 50 4.18 3.20 -6.39
N TRP A 51 3.62 2.00 -6.34
CA TRP A 51 4.02 0.95 -5.41
C TRP A 51 4.29 -0.35 -6.16
N GLU A 52 5.19 -1.16 -5.62
CA GLU A 52 5.55 -2.46 -6.18
C GLU A 52 5.35 -3.54 -5.12
N ARG A 53 4.69 -4.63 -5.50
CA ARG A 53 4.60 -5.83 -4.67
C ARG A 53 5.99 -6.42 -4.46
N GLN A 54 6.40 -6.60 -3.21
CA GLN A 54 7.74 -7.12 -2.91
C GLN A 54 7.93 -8.51 -3.54
N ARG A 55 9.18 -8.85 -3.86
CA ARG A 55 9.52 -10.22 -4.24
C ARG A 55 9.31 -11.14 -3.05
N ASP A 56 8.78 -12.34 -3.29
CA ASP A 56 8.71 -13.36 -2.25
C ASP A 56 10.11 -13.74 -1.75
N GLY A 57 10.21 -14.11 -0.46
CA GLY A 57 11.48 -14.44 0.17
C GLY A 57 12.18 -15.61 -0.52
N LYS A 58 13.51 -15.71 -0.40
CA LYS A 58 14.29 -16.86 -0.92
C LYS A 58 13.82 -18.21 -0.33
N ASP A 59 13.17 -18.18 0.83
CA ASP A 59 12.56 -19.32 1.53
C ASP A 59 11.11 -19.60 1.07
N GLY A 60 10.61 -18.88 0.06
CA GLY A 60 9.24 -19.01 -0.44
C GLY A 60 8.18 -18.31 0.42
N ARG A 61 8.57 -17.56 1.47
CA ARG A 61 7.59 -16.84 2.29
C ARG A 61 7.00 -15.67 1.50
N PRO A 62 5.66 -15.53 1.46
CA PRO A 62 5.02 -14.40 0.79
C PRO A 62 5.37 -13.09 1.50
N ALA A 63 6.17 -12.25 0.86
CA ALA A 63 6.45 -10.91 1.37
C ALA A 63 5.35 -9.97 0.88
N ARG A 64 4.10 -10.16 1.33
CA ARG A 64 2.90 -9.49 0.77
C ARG A 64 2.85 -7.96 0.95
N GLY A 65 3.96 -7.32 1.31
CA GLY A 65 4.07 -5.87 1.40
C GLY A 65 4.20 -5.20 0.03
N LEU A 66 3.85 -3.91 0.01
CA LEU A 66 4.07 -3.02 -1.11
C LEU A 66 5.20 -2.04 -0.73
N LYS A 67 6.28 -2.04 -1.50
CA LYS A 67 7.39 -1.10 -1.33
C LYS A 67 7.21 0.10 -2.28
N PRO A 68 7.72 1.28 -1.90
CA PRO A 68 7.73 2.43 -2.80
C PRO A 68 8.52 2.12 -4.09
N CYS A 69 7.88 2.29 -5.25
CA CYS A 69 8.52 2.06 -6.55
C CYS A 69 9.35 3.28 -6.99
N ASP A 70 8.82 4.50 -6.76
CA ASP A 70 9.44 5.75 -7.18
C ASP A 70 9.85 6.66 -5.99
N GLY A 71 10.48 7.80 -6.31
CA GLY A 71 10.89 8.80 -5.32
C GLY A 71 9.70 9.43 -4.59
N ARG A 72 8.58 9.64 -5.29
CA ARG A 72 7.38 10.31 -4.74
C ARG A 72 6.71 9.46 -3.67
N ALA A 73 6.54 8.16 -3.92
CA ALA A 73 6.02 7.20 -2.96
C ALA A 73 6.97 7.08 -1.76
N ARG A 74 8.29 7.06 -2.02
CA ARG A 74 9.31 6.96 -0.97
C ARG A 74 9.27 8.17 -0.03
N ASP A 75 9.24 9.37 -0.59
CA ASP A 75 9.23 10.61 0.17
C ASP A 75 7.93 10.76 0.97
N LEU A 76 6.79 10.41 0.35
CA LEU A 76 5.50 10.40 1.05
C LEU A 76 5.57 9.47 2.27
N TRP A 77 5.92 8.21 2.08
CA TRP A 77 5.89 7.24 3.17
C TRP A 77 6.96 7.52 4.24
N ARG A 78 8.14 8.00 3.84
CA ARG A 78 9.17 8.47 4.78
C ARG A 78 8.75 9.69 5.59
N SER A 79 7.86 10.55 5.06
CA SER A 79 7.31 11.66 5.85
C SER A 79 6.25 11.18 6.85
N LEU A 80 5.50 10.13 6.52
CA LEU A 80 4.44 9.58 7.37
C LEU A 80 4.99 8.68 8.48
N ASN A 81 5.93 7.78 8.19
CA ASN A 81 6.38 6.76 9.13
C ASN A 81 7.03 7.26 10.43
N PRO A 82 7.81 8.37 10.47
CA PRO A 82 8.31 8.92 11.72
C PRO A 82 7.30 9.85 12.42
N SER A 83 6.46 10.58 11.67
CA SER A 83 5.59 11.63 12.22
C SER A 83 4.17 11.18 12.54
N ARG A 84 3.72 10.07 11.94
CA ARG A 84 2.34 9.55 12.01
C ARG A 84 2.32 8.05 12.27
N LYS A 85 3.35 7.52 12.93
CA LYS A 85 3.39 6.11 13.30
C LYS A 85 2.20 5.77 14.21
N GLY A 86 1.43 4.75 13.84
CA GLY A 86 0.19 4.38 14.54
C GLY A 86 -1.06 5.12 14.05
N ASP A 87 -0.93 6.13 13.18
CA ASP A 87 -2.08 6.78 12.56
C ASP A 87 -2.64 5.94 11.42
N MET A 88 -3.94 6.11 11.18
CA MET A 88 -4.61 5.60 9.99
C MET A 88 -4.52 6.59 8.84
N VAL A 89 -4.16 6.10 7.65
CA VAL A 89 -4.20 6.84 6.38
C VAL A 89 -5.17 6.17 5.41
N SER A 90 -5.79 6.99 4.58
CA SER A 90 -6.71 6.55 3.53
C SER A 90 -5.94 6.07 2.30
N ILE A 91 -6.39 4.96 1.70
CA ILE A 91 -5.82 4.42 0.47
C ILE A 91 -6.90 4.00 -0.52
N THR A 92 -6.66 4.25 -1.81
CA THR A 92 -7.47 3.74 -2.94
C THR A 92 -6.54 3.35 -4.08
N GLU A 93 -6.87 2.31 -4.84
CA GLU A 93 -6.25 2.05 -6.14
C GLU A 93 -6.71 3.12 -7.15
N VAL A 94 -5.78 3.53 -8.01
CA VAL A 94 -6.02 4.43 -9.13
C VAL A 94 -5.80 3.62 -10.40
N GLU A 95 -6.83 3.55 -11.23
CA GLU A 95 -6.74 3.00 -12.60
C GLU A 95 -6.05 3.98 -13.55
#